data_AF-A0A433A1J2-F1
#
_entry.id   AF-A0A433A1J2-F1
#
_cell.length_a   1.000
_cell.length_b   1.000
_cell.length_c   1.000
_cell.angle_alpha   90.00
_cell.angle_beta   90.00
_cell.angle_gamma   90.00
#
_symmetry.space_group_name_H-M   'P 1'
#
loop_
_entity.id
_entity.type
_entity.pdbx_description
1 polymer ?
#
loop_
_entity_poly.entity_id
_entity_poly.type
_entity_poly.pdbx_seq_one_letter_code
_entity_poly.pdbx_strand_id
1 'polypeptide(L)'
;MPRFLVLTGFSFHKYKTAKESEIRFAVEGLQRQLNTANTSLQEFQRRALSAEEQLEQLQRDIARARQLEKEVKEKNLLIGKLRHEAVILNEHLVEAMRRLKQESSENNVDRWVLMPIIFIRLSSTLCCNAYPPSRHAYHPSHMPSPSPFTNSRLMTNLLITFLNAPRGDRKRYDTLTVMASVLQLTDEQKEQVGLIRRAGAGMMPGTPGAMPSTPGWVTPAPRKSGELEYPAEVRAFHDFPVSM
;
A
#
# COMPACT_ATOMS: atom_id res chain seq x y z
N MET A 1 115.53 -38.16 -14.34
CA MET A 1 114.62 -37.51 -15.31
C MET A 1 113.15 -37.98 -15.29
N PRO A 2 112.75 -39.22 -14.92
CA PRO A 2 111.33 -39.62 -14.99
C PRO A 2 110.44 -39.12 -13.82
N ARG A 3 111.01 -38.86 -12.62
CA ARG A 3 110.23 -38.37 -11.46
C ARG A 3 109.57 -37.00 -11.68
N PHE A 4 110.17 -36.13 -12.49
CA PHE A 4 109.67 -34.76 -12.72
C PHE A 4 108.43 -34.74 -13.65
N LEU A 5 108.39 -35.64 -14.64
CA LEU A 5 107.27 -35.80 -15.57
C LEU A 5 106.03 -36.41 -14.91
N VAL A 6 106.22 -37.33 -13.95
CA VAL A 6 105.11 -37.92 -13.17
C VAL A 6 104.52 -36.89 -12.19
N LEU A 7 105.36 -36.10 -11.52
CA LEU A 7 104.91 -35.04 -10.61
C LEU A 7 104.15 -33.92 -11.34
N THR A 8 104.63 -33.50 -12.51
CA THR A 8 103.96 -32.48 -13.32
C THR A 8 102.63 -32.98 -13.89
N GLY A 9 102.57 -34.22 -14.37
CA GLY A 9 101.30 -34.85 -14.80
C GLY A 9 100.28 -34.99 -13.67
N PHE A 10 100.72 -35.36 -12.46
CA PHE A 10 99.84 -35.46 -11.29
C PHE A 10 99.32 -34.10 -10.83
N SER A 11 100.18 -33.08 -10.78
CA SER A 11 99.77 -31.71 -10.43
C SER A 11 98.81 -31.12 -11.47
N PHE A 12 99.04 -31.36 -12.75
CA PHE A 12 98.13 -30.94 -13.82
C PHE A 12 96.77 -31.64 -13.72
N HIS A 13 96.75 -32.95 -13.46
CA HIS A 13 95.51 -33.70 -13.25
C HIS A 13 94.73 -33.16 -12.05
N LYS A 14 95.39 -32.90 -10.91
CA LYS A 14 94.75 -32.29 -9.73
C LYS A 14 94.17 -30.91 -10.01
N TYR A 15 94.89 -30.07 -10.76
CA TYR A 15 94.39 -28.76 -11.17
C TYR A 15 93.16 -28.88 -12.08
N LYS A 16 93.21 -29.77 -13.07
CA LYS A 16 92.10 -30.04 -13.99
C LYS A 16 90.86 -30.52 -13.24
N THR A 17 91.00 -31.48 -12.33
CA THR A 17 89.89 -31.99 -11.51
C THR A 17 89.32 -30.93 -10.57
N ALA A 18 90.17 -30.11 -9.95
CA ALA A 18 89.72 -29.00 -9.11
C ALA A 18 88.89 -27.99 -9.91
N LYS A 19 89.35 -27.58 -11.10
CA LYS A 19 88.61 -26.66 -11.97
C LYS A 19 87.32 -27.27 -12.51
N GLU A 20 87.33 -28.54 -12.89
CA GLU A 20 86.11 -29.26 -13.28
C GLU A 20 85.09 -29.32 -12.13
N SER A 21 85.53 -29.49 -10.88
CA SER A 21 84.64 -29.48 -9.71
C SER A 21 84.06 -28.10 -9.40
N GLU A 22 84.84 -27.03 -9.58
CA GLU A 22 84.42 -25.64 -9.37
C GLU A 22 83.38 -25.22 -10.41
N ILE A 23 83.60 -25.55 -11.69
CA ILE A 23 82.63 -25.29 -12.77
C ILE A 23 81.34 -26.08 -12.53
N ARG A 24 81.43 -27.37 -12.17
CA ARG A 24 80.25 -28.19 -11.86
C ARG A 24 79.44 -27.59 -10.71
N PHE A 25 80.10 -27.17 -9.63
CA PHE A 25 79.43 -26.52 -8.51
C PHE A 25 78.72 -25.22 -8.94
N ALA A 26 79.36 -24.38 -9.75
CA ALA A 26 78.74 -23.16 -10.26
C ALA A 26 77.53 -23.45 -11.17
N VAL A 27 77.65 -24.41 -12.09
CA VAL A 27 76.56 -24.84 -12.98
C VAL A 27 75.39 -25.39 -12.18
N GLU A 28 75.65 -26.23 -11.17
CA GLU A 28 74.61 -26.74 -10.28
C GLU A 28 73.93 -25.63 -9.48
N GLY A 29 74.69 -24.64 -9.00
CA GLY A 29 74.15 -23.48 -8.29
C GLY A 29 73.19 -22.67 -9.17
N LEU A 30 73.61 -22.38 -10.41
CA LEU A 30 72.76 -21.69 -11.40
C LEU A 30 71.54 -22.53 -11.78
N GLN A 31 71.69 -23.84 -11.95
CA GLN A 31 70.58 -24.73 -12.24
C GLN A 31 69.55 -24.74 -11.11
N ARG A 32 70.00 -24.73 -9.84
CA ARG A 32 69.10 -24.63 -8.68
C ARG A 32 68.35 -23.30 -8.69
N GLN A 33 69.05 -22.18 -8.89
CA GLN A 33 68.41 -20.86 -8.97
C GLN A 33 67.39 -20.79 -10.11
N LEU A 34 67.74 -21.33 -11.29
CA LEU A 34 66.85 -21.41 -12.44
C LEU A 34 65.60 -22.24 -12.14
N ASN A 35 65.77 -23.40 -11.52
CA ASN A 35 64.65 -24.27 -11.14
C ASN A 35 63.75 -23.57 -10.11
N THR A 36 64.32 -22.92 -9.09
CA THR A 36 63.56 -22.17 -8.08
C THR A 36 62.79 -21.01 -8.70
N ALA A 37 63.44 -20.24 -9.59
CA ALA A 37 62.81 -19.13 -10.29
C ALA A 37 61.70 -19.61 -11.24
N ASN A 38 61.86 -20.77 -11.87
CA ASN A 38 60.85 -21.33 -12.75
C ASN A 38 59.62 -21.81 -11.96
N THR A 39 59.83 -22.45 -10.79
CA THR A 39 58.72 -22.85 -9.91
C THR A 39 57.95 -21.65 -9.40
N SER A 40 58.63 -20.60 -8.92
CA SER A 40 57.94 -19.39 -8.46
C SER A 40 57.19 -18.69 -9.60
N LEU A 41 57.76 -18.64 -10.80
CA LEU A 41 57.09 -18.11 -11.99
C LEU A 41 55.79 -18.86 -12.30
N GLN A 42 55.81 -20.20 -12.26
CA GLN A 42 54.62 -21.04 -12.47
C GLN A 42 53.54 -20.77 -11.42
N GLU A 43 53.92 -20.60 -10.15
CA GLU A 43 52.98 -20.26 -9.08
C GLU A 43 52.34 -18.88 -9.28
N PHE A 44 53.13 -17.88 -9.70
CA PHE A 44 52.61 -16.56 -10.01
C PHE A 44 51.66 -16.60 -11.22
N GLN A 45 52.00 -17.34 -12.28
CA GLN A 45 51.13 -17.53 -13.44
C GLN A 45 49.81 -18.20 -13.06
N ARG A 46 49.84 -19.25 -12.25
CA ARG A 46 48.63 -19.93 -11.76
C ARG A 46 47.75 -18.98 -10.97
N ARG A 47 48.34 -18.17 -10.09
CA ARG A 47 47.60 -17.16 -9.31
C ARG A 47 47.01 -16.07 -10.19
N ALA A 48 47.73 -15.59 -11.19
CA ALA A 48 47.25 -14.61 -12.15
C ALA A 48 46.04 -15.14 -12.94
N LEU A 49 46.14 -16.34 -13.50
CA LEU A 49 45.04 -16.98 -14.24
C LEU A 49 43.80 -17.19 -13.36
N SER A 50 43.99 -17.65 -12.12
CA SER A 50 42.87 -17.81 -11.18
C SER A 50 42.21 -16.47 -10.82
N ALA A 51 43.00 -15.40 -10.67
CA ALA A 51 42.46 -14.07 -10.40
C ALA A 51 41.70 -13.50 -11.62
N GLU A 52 42.20 -13.75 -12.84
CA GLU A 52 41.53 -13.36 -14.09
C GLU A 52 40.18 -14.08 -14.25
N GLU A 53 40.11 -15.38 -13.95
CA GLU A 53 38.86 -16.15 -13.97
C GLU A 53 37.83 -15.60 -12.96
N GLN A 54 38.27 -15.28 -11.75
CA GLN A 54 37.42 -14.64 -10.74
C GLN A 54 36.91 -13.28 -11.19
N LEU A 55 37.77 -12.48 -11.84
CA LEU A 55 37.40 -11.17 -12.37
C LEU A 55 36.32 -11.31 -13.45
N GLU A 56 36.45 -12.27 -14.37
CA GLU A 56 35.43 -12.54 -15.39
C GLU A 56 34.10 -13.00 -14.77
N GLN A 57 34.16 -13.86 -13.75
CA GLN A 57 32.98 -14.28 -13.01
C GLN A 57 32.27 -13.10 -12.34
N LEU A 58 33.02 -12.22 -11.65
CA LEU A 58 32.48 -11.02 -11.02
C LEU A 58 31.90 -10.04 -12.05
N GLN A 59 32.51 -9.91 -13.24
CA GLN A 59 31.95 -9.10 -14.32
C GLN A 59 30.59 -9.64 -14.79
N ARG A 60 30.46 -10.97 -14.93
CA ARG A 60 29.19 -11.62 -15.26
C ARG A 60 28.14 -11.39 -14.16
N ASP A 61 28.54 -11.44 -12.90
CA ASP A 61 27.65 -11.21 -11.75
C ASP A 61 27.17 -9.76 -11.68
N ILE A 62 28.07 -8.80 -11.92
CA ILE A 62 27.72 -7.38 -12.01
C ILE A 62 26.74 -7.12 -13.16
N ALA A 63 26.94 -7.75 -14.32
CA ALA A 63 26.02 -7.61 -15.45
C ALA A 63 24.61 -8.12 -15.09
N ARG A 64 24.52 -9.27 -14.41
CA ARG A 64 23.25 -9.82 -13.91
C ARG A 64 22.61 -8.91 -12.87
N ALA A 65 23.38 -8.42 -11.90
CA ALA A 65 22.89 -7.49 -10.87
C ALA A 65 22.31 -6.21 -11.49
N ARG A 66 23.00 -5.62 -12.47
CA ARG A 66 22.51 -4.43 -13.20
C ARG A 66 21.20 -4.68 -13.94
N GLN A 67 21.00 -5.88 -14.48
CA GLN A 67 19.74 -6.24 -15.14
C GLN A 67 18.60 -6.33 -14.11
N LEU A 68 18.85 -7.00 -12.98
CA LEU A 68 17.88 -7.11 -11.89
C LEU A 68 17.53 -5.74 -11.30
N GLU A 69 18.49 -4.84 -11.15
CA GLU A 69 18.23 -3.47 -10.71
C GLU A 69 17.26 -2.71 -11.64
N LYS A 70 17.35 -2.91 -12.96
CA LYS A 70 16.41 -2.33 -13.92
C LYS A 70 15.02 -2.92 -13.75
N GLU A 71 14.92 -4.24 -13.68
CA GLU A 71 13.64 -4.93 -13.50
C GLU A 71 12.95 -4.51 -12.19
N VAL A 72 13.69 -4.39 -11.09
CA VAL A 72 13.16 -3.91 -9.81
C VAL A 72 12.63 -2.48 -9.93
N LYS A 73 13.35 -1.58 -10.63
CA LYS A 73 12.89 -0.20 -10.86
C LYS A 73 11.59 -0.17 -11.69
N GLU A 74 11.51 -0.96 -12.76
CA GLU A 74 10.32 -1.07 -13.60
C GLU A 74 9.11 -1.63 -12.82
N LYS A 75 9.32 -2.69 -12.04
CA LYS A 75 8.27 -3.29 -11.19
C LYS A 75 7.82 -2.31 -10.10
N ASN A 76 8.74 -1.56 -9.49
CA ASN A 76 8.39 -0.52 -8.51
C ASN A 76 7.53 0.59 -9.14
N LEU A 77 7.81 0.99 -10.38
CA LEU A 77 6.98 1.95 -11.10
C LEU A 77 5.55 1.42 -11.33
N LEU A 78 5.43 0.15 -11.75
CA LEU A 78 4.12 -0.52 -11.93
C LEU A 78 3.34 -0.61 -10.62
N ILE A 79 4.01 -0.97 -9.52
CA ILE A 79 3.41 -0.98 -8.17
C ILE A 79 2.89 0.42 -7.82
N GLY A 80 3.65 1.49 -8.13
CA GLY A 80 3.22 2.87 -7.92
C GLY A 80 1.92 3.20 -8.68
N LYS A 81 1.83 2.82 -9.97
CA LYS A 81 0.63 3.02 -10.79
C LYS A 81 -0.59 2.30 -10.23
N LEU A 82 -0.45 1.00 -9.93
CA LEU A 82 -1.55 0.20 -9.37
C LEU A 82 -2.01 0.70 -8.01
N ARG A 83 -1.08 1.17 -7.16
CA ARG A 83 -1.43 1.80 -5.88
C ARG A 83 -2.23 3.08 -6.08
N HIS A 84 -1.84 3.93 -7.02
CA HIS A 84 -2.59 5.16 -7.32
C HIS A 84 -3.99 4.85 -7.87
N GLU A 85 -4.12 3.91 -8.80
CA GLU A 85 -5.42 3.45 -9.32
C GLU A 85 -6.31 2.90 -8.20
N ALA A 86 -5.77 2.08 -7.30
CA ALA A 86 -6.50 1.55 -6.16
C ALA A 86 -7.00 2.66 -5.21
N VAL A 87 -6.20 3.71 -5.00
CA VAL A 87 -6.61 4.88 -4.21
C VAL A 87 -7.77 5.61 -4.89
N ILE A 88 -7.66 5.89 -6.20
CA ILE A 88 -8.73 6.55 -6.97
C ILE A 88 -10.02 5.73 -6.93
N LEU A 89 -9.92 4.41 -7.13
CA LEU A 89 -11.07 3.51 -7.11
C LEU A 89 -11.77 3.52 -5.75
N ASN A 90 -10.99 3.56 -4.65
CA ASN A 90 -11.56 3.68 -3.31
C ASN A 90 -12.27 5.02 -3.10
N GLU A 91 -11.72 6.13 -3.59
CA GLU A 91 -12.39 7.44 -3.53
C GLU A 91 -13.73 7.42 -4.27
N HIS A 92 -13.75 6.88 -5.49
CA HIS A 92 -14.98 6.74 -6.29
C HIS A 92 -16.02 5.88 -5.59
N LEU A 93 -15.60 4.77 -4.98
CA LEU A 93 -16.50 3.88 -4.25
C LEU A 93 -17.07 4.54 -3.00
N VAL A 94 -16.24 5.23 -2.22
CA VAL A 94 -16.68 5.98 -1.04
C VAL A 94 -17.67 7.08 -1.43
N GLU A 95 -17.41 7.84 -2.48
CA GLU A 95 -18.31 8.88 -2.97
C GLU A 95 -19.62 8.30 -3.51
N ALA A 96 -19.58 7.17 -4.24
CA ALA A 96 -20.78 6.48 -4.71
C ALA A 96 -21.65 5.98 -3.54
N MET A 97 -21.05 5.35 -2.53
CA MET A 97 -21.76 4.92 -1.33
C MET A 97 -22.35 6.10 -0.56
N ARG A 98 -21.62 7.22 -0.46
CA ARG A 98 -22.11 8.45 0.16
C ARG A 98 -23.34 8.99 -0.57
N ARG A 99 -23.32 9.02 -1.90
CA ARG A 99 -24.43 9.47 -2.73
C ARG A 99 -25.65 8.56 -2.60
N LEU A 100 -25.49 7.24 -2.66
CA LEU A 100 -26.60 6.30 -2.46
C LEU A 100 -27.23 6.43 -1.06
N LYS A 101 -26.41 6.63 -0.02
CA LYS A 101 -26.91 6.88 1.34
C LYS A 101 -27.72 8.16 1.42
N GLN A 102 -27.30 9.21 0.72
CA GLN A 102 -28.03 10.47 0.66
C GLN A 102 -29.35 10.31 -0.12
N GLU A 103 -29.32 9.71 -1.31
CA GLU A 103 -30.50 9.47 -2.15
C GLU A 103 -31.54 8.58 -1.48
N SER A 104 -31.11 7.49 -0.81
CA SER A 104 -32.02 6.64 -0.03
C SER A 104 -32.69 7.39 1.14
N SER A 105 -31.97 8.34 1.76
CA SER A 105 -32.48 9.21 2.83
C SER A 105 -33.32 10.39 2.35
N GLU A 106 -33.34 10.66 1.05
CA GLU A 106 -34.22 11.65 0.43
C GLU A 106 -35.51 10.98 -0.09
N ASN A 107 -35.39 9.80 -0.69
CA ASN A 107 -36.51 9.02 -1.22
C ASN A 107 -37.46 8.52 -0.13
N ASN A 108 -36.94 8.13 1.03
CA ASN A 108 -37.76 7.75 2.19
C ASN A 108 -38.49 8.99 2.74
N VAL A 109 -37.86 10.15 2.93
CA VAL A 109 -38.56 11.38 3.38
C VAL A 109 -39.73 11.71 2.44
N ASP A 110 -39.51 11.70 1.13
CA ASP A 110 -40.56 11.98 0.16
C ASP A 110 -41.67 10.91 0.21
N ARG A 111 -41.35 9.62 0.26
CA ARG A 111 -42.36 8.56 0.28
C ARG A 111 -43.16 8.48 1.59
N TRP A 112 -42.50 8.67 2.74
CA TRP A 112 -43.10 8.48 4.06
C TRP A 112 -43.75 9.74 4.62
N VAL A 113 -43.32 10.95 4.23
CA VAL A 113 -43.97 12.21 4.68
C VAL A 113 -45.01 12.70 3.69
N LEU A 114 -44.64 12.73 2.42
CA LEU A 114 -45.42 13.44 1.41
C LEU A 114 -46.69 12.65 1.07
N MET A 115 -46.62 11.32 1.01
CA MET A 115 -47.78 10.47 0.74
C MET A 115 -48.88 10.57 1.82
N PRO A 116 -48.60 10.45 3.14
CA PRO A 116 -49.65 10.62 4.15
C PRO A 116 -50.21 12.03 4.20
N ILE A 117 -49.38 13.07 4.04
CA ILE A 117 -49.86 14.47 4.06
C ILE A 117 -50.77 14.75 2.85
N ILE A 118 -50.38 14.31 1.65
CA ILE A 118 -51.25 14.40 0.47
C ILE A 118 -52.52 13.59 0.69
N PHE A 119 -52.41 12.37 1.23
CA PHE A 119 -53.58 11.50 1.46
C PHE A 119 -54.57 12.12 2.47
N ILE A 120 -54.10 12.69 3.58
CA ILE A 120 -54.93 13.38 4.57
C ILE A 120 -55.61 14.61 3.97
N ARG A 121 -54.91 15.34 3.08
CA ARG A 121 -55.48 16.50 2.38
C ARG A 121 -56.48 16.11 1.31
N LEU A 122 -56.19 15.07 0.54
CA LEU A 122 -57.09 14.55 -0.49
C LEU A 122 -58.34 13.94 0.15
N SER A 123 -58.20 13.20 1.25
CA SER A 123 -59.33 12.63 2.00
C SER A 123 -60.19 13.70 2.67
N SER A 124 -59.60 14.73 3.27
CA SER A 124 -60.35 15.85 3.85
C SER A 124 -61.11 16.64 2.77
N THR A 125 -60.48 16.87 1.61
CA THR A 125 -61.11 17.57 0.48
C THR A 125 -62.23 16.74 -0.15
N LEU A 126 -62.03 15.42 -0.30
CA LEU A 126 -63.05 14.50 -0.80
C LEU A 126 -64.21 14.33 0.18
N CYS A 127 -63.95 14.31 1.50
CA CYS A 127 -65.00 14.20 2.53
C CYS A 127 -65.86 15.48 2.59
N CYS A 128 -65.25 16.66 2.45
CA CYS A 128 -65.99 17.92 2.32
C CYS A 128 -66.79 18.02 1.01
N ASN A 129 -66.34 17.37 -0.06
CA ASN A 129 -67.06 17.37 -1.35
C ASN A 129 -68.16 16.29 -1.42
N ALA A 130 -68.07 15.23 -0.60
CA ALA A 130 -69.04 14.12 -0.54
C ALA A 130 -70.20 14.36 0.44
N TYR A 131 -70.08 15.31 1.38
CA TYR A 131 -71.18 15.75 2.26
C TYR A 131 -71.43 17.26 2.09
N PRO A 132 -72.26 17.69 1.12
CA PRO A 132 -72.73 19.06 1.07
C PRO A 132 -73.61 19.33 2.31
N PRO A 133 -73.47 20.48 3.00
CA PRO A 133 -74.31 20.80 4.15
C PRO A 133 -75.74 21.03 3.65
N SER A 134 -76.62 20.08 3.91
CA SER A 134 -78.05 20.25 3.73
C SER A 134 -78.54 21.29 4.73
N ARG A 135 -79.04 22.42 4.22
CA ARG A 135 -79.79 23.41 5.01
C ARG A 135 -80.98 22.71 5.66
N HIS A 136 -81.00 22.58 6.98
CA HIS A 136 -82.21 22.73 7.79
C HIS A 136 -81.84 22.95 9.26
N ALA A 137 -82.48 23.94 9.86
CA ALA A 137 -82.33 24.36 11.26
C ALA A 137 -82.83 23.29 12.25
N TYR A 138 -82.16 23.12 13.39
CA TYR A 138 -82.71 23.28 14.75
C TYR A 138 -81.73 22.82 15.85
N HIS A 139 -81.69 23.63 16.92
CA HIS A 139 -81.29 23.39 18.31
C HIS A 139 -79.82 23.17 18.74
N PRO A 140 -79.34 23.90 19.79
CA PRO A 140 -77.98 23.80 20.30
C PRO A 140 -77.90 22.98 21.60
N SER A 141 -77.29 21.80 21.55
CA SER A 141 -76.79 21.09 22.75
C SER A 141 -75.98 19.84 22.40
N HIS A 142 -74.87 20.02 21.66
CA HIS A 142 -73.64 19.26 21.86
C HIS A 142 -72.55 19.89 21.00
N MET A 143 -71.64 20.66 21.62
CA MET A 143 -70.38 21.03 21.00
C MET A 143 -69.52 19.76 20.94
N PRO A 144 -69.11 19.27 19.75
CA PRO A 144 -67.87 18.51 19.70
C PRO A 144 -66.75 19.52 19.99
N SER A 145 -65.90 19.17 20.95
CA SER A 145 -64.69 19.92 21.27
C SER A 145 -63.91 20.23 19.98
N PRO A 146 -63.33 21.43 19.83
CA PRO A 146 -62.41 21.69 18.74
C PRO A 146 -61.20 20.79 18.95
N SER A 147 -60.99 19.84 18.04
CA SER A 147 -59.74 19.08 17.95
C SER A 147 -58.59 20.08 17.95
N PRO A 148 -57.63 19.99 18.89
CA PRO A 148 -56.96 21.21 19.33
C PRO A 148 -55.92 21.79 18.38
N PHE A 149 -55.53 21.14 17.28
CA PHE A 149 -54.42 21.66 16.46
C PHE A 149 -54.49 21.26 14.97
N THR A 150 -55.31 21.93 14.16
CA THR A 150 -55.19 21.82 12.69
C THR A 150 -55.31 23.18 12.02
N ASN A 151 -54.25 24.00 12.16
CA ASN A 151 -54.13 25.23 11.40
C ASN A 151 -53.82 24.89 9.91
N SER A 152 -54.87 24.57 9.15
CA SER A 152 -54.76 24.12 7.76
C SER A 152 -54.02 25.12 6.88
N ARG A 153 -54.15 26.43 7.14
CA ARG A 153 -53.45 27.47 6.37
C ARG A 153 -51.94 27.47 6.63
N LEU A 154 -51.53 27.35 7.90
CA LEU A 154 -50.11 27.26 8.29
C LEU A 154 -49.44 26.03 7.67
N MET A 155 -50.10 24.88 7.77
CA MET A 155 -49.61 23.62 7.20
C MET A 155 -49.44 23.68 5.68
N THR A 156 -50.39 24.33 4.99
CA THR A 156 -50.31 24.49 3.53
C THR A 156 -49.13 25.38 3.13
N ASN A 157 -48.92 26.49 3.86
CA ASN A 157 -47.82 27.41 3.58
C ASN A 157 -46.45 26.80 3.87
N LEU A 158 -46.33 26.02 4.96
CA LEU A 158 -45.12 25.24 5.25
C LEU A 158 -44.90 24.19 4.16
N LEU A 159 -45.95 23.51 3.68
CA LEU A 159 -45.85 22.48 2.64
C LEU A 159 -45.39 23.07 1.31
N ILE A 160 -45.92 24.22 0.93
CA ILE A 160 -45.49 24.95 -0.29
C ILE A 160 -44.03 25.38 -0.15
N THR A 161 -43.64 25.94 1.00
CA THR A 161 -42.24 26.30 1.28
C THR A 161 -41.31 25.08 1.18
N PHE A 162 -41.75 23.94 1.69
CA PHE A 162 -41.01 22.68 1.62
C PHE A 162 -40.91 22.11 0.19
N LEU A 163 -41.97 22.19 -0.60
CA LEU A 163 -41.99 21.71 -2.00
C LEU A 163 -41.15 22.59 -2.93
N ASN A 164 -41.05 23.89 -2.65
CA ASN A 164 -40.25 24.84 -3.41
C ASN A 164 -38.77 24.89 -2.96
N ALA A 165 -38.42 24.27 -1.82
CA ALA A 165 -37.05 24.23 -1.35
C ALA A 165 -36.18 23.27 -2.20
N PRO A 166 -34.92 23.62 -2.51
CA PRO A 166 -34.00 22.73 -3.22
C PRO A 166 -33.83 21.38 -2.50
N ARG A 167 -33.85 20.29 -3.27
CA ARG A 167 -33.73 18.91 -2.76
C ARG A 167 -32.29 18.70 -2.24
N GLY A 168 -32.13 18.77 -0.91
CA GLY A 168 -30.84 18.66 -0.20
C GLY A 168 -30.51 19.82 0.76
N ASP A 169 -31.36 20.86 0.86
CA ASP A 169 -31.10 22.03 1.72
C ASP A 169 -31.38 21.74 3.22
N ARG A 170 -30.52 22.27 4.10
CA ARG A 170 -30.70 22.24 5.57
C ARG A 170 -32.02 22.90 5.99
N LYS A 171 -32.44 23.97 5.30
CA LYS A 171 -33.71 24.67 5.54
C LYS A 171 -34.93 23.78 5.32
N ARG A 172 -34.81 22.77 4.46
CA ARG A 172 -35.86 21.78 4.18
C ARG A 172 -36.11 20.89 5.40
N TYR A 173 -35.04 20.49 6.11
CA TYR A 173 -35.12 19.74 7.37
C TYR A 173 -35.70 20.57 8.52
N ASP A 174 -35.34 21.84 8.63
CA ASP A 174 -35.92 22.75 9.63
C ASP A 174 -37.43 22.90 9.42
N THR A 175 -37.85 23.08 8.17
CA THR A 175 -39.27 23.18 7.79
C THR A 175 -40.03 21.89 8.12
N LEU A 176 -39.46 20.71 7.85
CA LEU A 176 -40.03 19.41 8.24
C LEU A 176 -40.13 19.24 9.77
N THR A 177 -39.14 19.72 10.51
CA THR A 177 -39.12 19.64 11.98
C THR A 177 -40.25 20.46 12.59
N VAL A 178 -40.50 21.63 12.03
CA VAL A 178 -41.65 22.47 12.39
C VAL A 178 -42.97 21.77 12.06
N MET A 179 -43.10 21.19 10.85
CA MET A 179 -44.30 20.43 10.48
C MET A 179 -44.57 19.25 11.42
N ALA A 180 -43.52 18.49 11.76
CA ALA A 180 -43.62 17.32 12.64
C ALA A 180 -44.11 17.67 14.05
N SER A 181 -43.67 18.82 14.55
CA SER A 181 -44.07 19.32 15.88
C SER A 181 -45.54 19.75 15.90
N VAL A 182 -46.00 20.43 14.85
CA VAL A 182 -47.39 20.90 14.76
C VAL A 182 -48.36 19.76 14.42
N LEU A 183 -47.93 18.73 13.70
CA LEU A 183 -48.71 17.50 13.44
C LEU A 183 -48.64 16.47 14.58
N GLN A 184 -47.88 16.75 15.66
CA GLN A 184 -47.67 15.84 16.80
C GLN A 184 -47.21 14.44 16.37
N LEU A 185 -46.29 14.33 15.41
CA LEU A 185 -45.75 13.04 14.99
C LEU A 185 -45.07 12.32 16.16
N THR A 186 -45.35 11.03 16.34
CA THR A 186 -44.64 10.21 17.35
C THR A 186 -43.22 9.93 16.89
N ASP A 187 -42.34 9.53 17.82
CA ASP A 187 -40.92 9.37 17.52
C ASP A 187 -40.65 8.21 16.55
N GLU A 188 -41.51 7.19 16.51
CA GLU A 188 -41.48 6.11 15.51
C GLU A 188 -41.80 6.63 14.11
N GLN A 189 -42.75 7.57 14.00
CA GLN A 189 -43.12 8.17 12.72
C GLN A 189 -42.03 9.13 12.24
N LYS A 190 -41.38 9.86 13.16
CA LYS A 190 -40.20 10.69 12.85
C LYS A 190 -39.00 9.84 12.41
N GLU A 191 -38.85 8.62 12.94
CA GLU A 191 -37.84 7.64 12.52
C GLU A 191 -38.14 7.12 11.09
N GLN A 192 -39.39 6.75 10.80
CA GLN A 192 -39.81 6.30 9.46
C GLN A 192 -39.66 7.38 8.39
N VAL A 193 -39.92 8.62 8.75
CA VAL A 193 -39.75 9.82 7.92
C VAL A 193 -38.27 10.21 7.75
N GLY A 194 -37.35 9.67 8.56
CA GLY A 194 -35.94 10.02 8.50
C GLY A 194 -35.60 11.38 9.14
N LEU A 195 -36.50 11.94 9.96
CA LEU A 195 -36.27 13.18 10.73
C LEU A 195 -35.36 12.93 11.94
N ILE A 196 -35.52 11.76 12.57
CA ILE A 196 -34.63 11.25 13.61
C ILE A 196 -33.80 10.14 12.98
N ARG A 197 -32.49 10.33 12.90
CA ARG A 197 -31.57 9.21 12.67
C ARG A 197 -31.42 8.51 14.01
N ARG A 198 -31.78 7.23 14.10
CA ARG A 198 -31.39 6.40 15.26
C ARG A 198 -29.87 6.51 15.40
N ALA A 199 -29.42 7.25 16.40
CA ALA A 199 -28.04 7.25 16.84
C ALA A 199 -27.77 5.85 17.42
N GLY A 200 -27.44 4.89 16.54
CA GLY A 200 -27.25 3.50 16.95
C GLY A 200 -27.41 2.42 15.90
N ALA A 201 -27.79 2.72 14.65
CA ALA A 201 -27.86 1.71 13.57
C ALA A 201 -26.80 2.00 12.50
N GLY A 202 -25.53 1.78 12.87
CA GLY A 202 -24.37 2.00 12.00
C GLY A 202 -23.02 1.96 12.73
N MET A 203 -23.03 1.79 14.06
CA MET A 203 -21.83 1.50 14.83
C MET A 203 -21.73 -0.01 15.02
N MET A 204 -20.94 -0.66 14.15
CA MET A 204 -20.31 -1.92 14.54
C MET A 204 -19.47 -1.63 15.79
N PRO A 205 -19.56 -2.41 16.88
CA PRO A 205 -18.62 -2.28 17.99
C PRO A 205 -17.29 -2.89 17.51
N GLY A 206 -16.40 -2.05 16.99
CA GLY A 206 -15.09 -2.46 16.51
C GLY A 206 -14.21 -1.25 16.22
N THR A 207 -13.41 -0.89 17.22
CA THR A 207 -12.06 -0.29 17.09
C THR A 207 -11.84 0.83 16.06
N PRO A 208 -11.59 2.09 16.49
CA PRO A 208 -11.05 3.10 15.60
C PRO A 208 -9.58 2.77 15.32
N GLY A 209 -9.27 2.30 14.10
CA GLY A 209 -7.89 2.23 13.61
C GLY A 209 -7.42 0.94 12.93
N ALA A 210 -8.27 -0.01 12.58
CA ALA A 210 -7.83 -1.24 11.89
C ALA A 210 -8.46 -1.38 10.50
N MET A 211 -7.64 -1.21 9.47
CA MET A 211 -7.96 -1.67 8.10
C MET A 211 -8.07 -3.21 8.11
N PRO A 212 -8.99 -3.82 7.34
CA PRO A 212 -9.04 -5.28 7.22
C PRO A 212 -7.82 -5.75 6.42
N SER A 213 -6.89 -6.38 7.11
CA SER A 213 -5.70 -7.00 6.51
C SER A 213 -6.13 -8.11 5.55
N THR A 214 -5.81 -7.94 4.27
CA THR A 214 -5.63 -9.05 3.33
C THR A 214 -4.70 -10.10 3.94
N PRO A 215 -5.08 -11.39 4.02
CA PRO A 215 -4.16 -12.43 4.47
C PRO A 215 -3.05 -12.60 3.42
N GLY A 216 -1.81 -12.26 3.78
CA GLY A 216 -0.62 -12.70 3.02
C GLY A 216 0.47 -11.68 2.72
N TRP A 217 0.34 -10.40 3.10
CA TRP A 217 1.39 -9.42 2.85
C TRP A 217 1.87 -8.77 4.15
N VAL A 218 3.00 -9.26 4.66
CA VAL A 218 3.76 -8.59 5.72
C VAL A 218 4.53 -7.45 5.05
N THR A 219 4.16 -6.20 5.34
CA THR A 219 4.93 -5.03 4.92
C THR A 219 6.27 -5.03 5.68
N PRO A 220 7.43 -5.13 5.01
CA PRO A 220 8.70 -4.97 5.70
C PRO A 220 8.79 -3.53 6.24
N ALA A 221 9.19 -3.37 7.50
CA ALA A 221 9.48 -2.07 8.08
C ALA A 221 10.48 -1.29 7.19
N PRO A 222 10.43 0.06 7.17
CA PRO A 222 11.41 0.84 6.44
C PRO A 222 12.79 0.54 7.02
N ARG A 223 13.62 -0.22 6.29
CA ARG A 223 15.03 -0.39 6.66
C ARG A 223 15.65 0.99 6.66
N LYS A 224 16.24 1.38 7.80
CA LYS A 224 17.13 2.54 7.86
C LYS A 224 18.15 2.37 6.74
N SER A 225 18.19 3.35 5.85
CA SER A 225 19.20 3.48 4.80
C SER A 225 20.58 3.55 5.47
N GLY A 226 21.27 2.42 5.56
CA GLY A 226 22.58 2.35 6.20
C GLY A 226 23.13 0.95 6.45
N GLU A 227 22.28 -0.08 6.51
CA GLU A 227 22.75 -1.44 6.82
C GLU A 227 22.61 -2.35 5.61
N LEU A 228 23.61 -2.28 4.72
CA LEU A 228 23.86 -3.31 3.71
C LEU A 228 24.38 -4.54 4.46
N GLU A 229 23.49 -5.45 4.83
CA GLU A 229 23.89 -6.77 5.30
C GLU A 229 24.42 -7.55 4.10
N TYR A 230 25.74 -7.51 3.92
CA TYR A 230 26.42 -8.31 2.91
C TYR A 230 26.21 -9.80 3.24
N PRO A 231 25.82 -10.64 2.26
CA PRO A 231 25.73 -12.08 2.46
C PRO A 231 27.09 -12.63 2.93
N ALA A 232 27.08 -13.65 3.79
CA ALA A 232 28.27 -14.18 4.46
C ALA A 232 29.42 -14.57 3.50
N GLU A 233 29.09 -14.83 2.23
CA GLU A 233 30.02 -15.09 1.13
C GLU A 233 30.99 -13.91 0.86
N VAL A 234 30.59 -12.66 1.15
CA VAL A 234 31.43 -11.46 0.93
C VAL A 234 32.45 -11.27 2.05
N ARG A 235 32.18 -11.76 3.28
CA ARG A 235 33.16 -11.70 4.38
C ARG A 235 34.40 -12.56 4.12
N ALA A 236 34.27 -13.60 3.30
CA ALA A 236 35.36 -14.51 2.97
C ALA A 236 36.46 -13.89 2.09
N PHE A 237 36.24 -12.70 1.50
CA PHE A 237 37.27 -12.01 0.72
C PHE A 237 38.30 -11.23 1.57
N HIS A 238 38.02 -10.99 2.86
CA HIS A 238 38.94 -10.28 3.76
C HIS A 238 39.93 -11.19 4.51
N ASP A 239 39.76 -12.52 4.44
CA ASP A 239 40.57 -13.51 5.17
C ASP A 239 41.61 -14.22 4.28
N PHE A 240 41.98 -13.65 3.12
CA PHE A 240 43.15 -14.14 2.39
C PHE A 240 44.42 -13.65 3.09
N PRO A 241 45.24 -14.53 3.70
CA PRO A 241 46.55 -14.11 4.18
C PRO A 241 47.40 -13.75 2.97
N VAL A 242 47.71 -12.46 2.83
CA VAL A 242 48.82 -11.99 2.00
C VAL A 242 50.09 -12.45 2.72
N SER A 243 50.54 -13.67 2.43
CA SER A 243 51.89 -14.08 2.77
C SER A 243 52.85 -13.35 1.83
N MET A 244 53.50 -12.31 2.35
CA MET A 244 54.77 -11.79 1.83
C MET A 244 55.87 -12.83 1.94
#